data_AF-A0A9W7FZJ9-F1
#
_entry.id   AF-A0A9W7FZJ9-F1
#
_cell.length_a   1.000
_cell.length_b   1.000
_cell.length_c   1.000
_cell.angle_alpha   90.00
_cell.angle_beta   90.00
_cell.angle_gamma   90.00
#
_symmetry.space_group_name_H-M   'P 1'
#
loop_
_entity.id
_entity.type
_entity.pdbx_description
1 polymer ?
#
loop_
_entity_poly.entity_id
_entity_poly.type
_entity_poly.pdbx_seq_one_letter_code
_entity_poly.pdbx_strand_id
1 'polypeptide(L)'
;MSSSVVYTGVENFENNDELTEVTFAKGVTTIGNYAFSRCSSLTAITIPDGVTTIGYCAFYGCSSLAAITIPDGVTSIGGNAFTECSSLAAIKIPDGVTTIDNGAFYRCTALTRLSLSPTVFVGFGCFSGCTALISAAADQNMPTVEDLLHSRWHRILERVTVLSCLKTLLEDQNNPNPNGGEAQTLGVTAVRKRLPKVMWRVILEFL
;
A
#
# COMPACT_ATOMS: atom_id res chain seq x y z
N MET A 1 -1.82 22.65 -20.56
CA MET A 1 -2.06 23.80 -19.67
C MET A 1 -2.26 23.18 -18.30
N SER A 2 -1.49 23.52 -17.26
CA SER A 2 -1.70 22.92 -15.93
C SER A 2 -3.13 23.20 -15.47
N SER A 3 -3.99 22.19 -15.41
CA SER A 3 -5.33 22.34 -14.86
C SER A 3 -5.25 22.16 -13.34
N SER A 4 -5.68 23.20 -12.63
CA SER A 4 -5.83 23.23 -11.18
C SER A 4 -7.32 23.35 -10.90
N VAL A 5 -7.83 22.55 -9.95
CA VAL A 5 -9.26 22.49 -9.63
C VAL A 5 -9.51 22.66 -8.13
N VAL A 6 -10.73 23.05 -7.79
CA VAL A 6 -11.25 23.01 -6.41
C VAL A 6 -12.19 21.81 -6.29
N TYR A 7 -11.89 20.89 -5.38
CA TYR A 7 -12.74 19.75 -5.04
C TYR A 7 -13.66 20.11 -3.85
N THR A 8 -14.97 19.98 -4.04
CA THR A 8 -15.99 20.27 -3.01
C THR A 8 -16.57 19.02 -2.37
N GLY A 9 -16.16 17.82 -2.79
CA GLY A 9 -16.55 16.54 -2.18
C GLY A 9 -17.48 15.69 -3.04
N VAL A 10 -17.94 16.21 -4.18
CA VAL A 10 -18.95 15.56 -5.03
C VAL A 10 -18.52 15.43 -6.49
N GLU A 11 -17.46 16.12 -6.89
CA GLU A 11 -16.96 16.07 -8.26
C GLU A 11 -16.32 14.72 -8.56
N ASN A 12 -16.36 14.36 -9.85
CA ASN A 12 -15.62 13.22 -10.37
C ASN A 12 -14.67 13.74 -11.45
N PHE A 13 -13.37 13.69 -11.19
CA PHE A 13 -12.32 14.06 -12.12
C PHE A 13 -11.66 12.84 -12.77
N GLU A 14 -12.35 11.69 -12.79
CA GLU A 14 -11.84 10.47 -13.38
C GLU A 14 -11.38 10.67 -14.84
N ASN A 15 -10.21 10.11 -15.19
CA ASN A 15 -9.49 10.25 -16.46
C ASN A 15 -9.08 11.69 -16.83
N ASN A 16 -8.91 12.58 -15.84
CA ASN A 16 -8.40 13.92 -16.12
C ASN A 16 -6.86 13.93 -16.19
N ASP A 17 -6.33 13.63 -17.37
CA ASP A 17 -4.89 13.60 -17.64
C ASP A 17 -4.23 15.00 -17.67
N GLU A 18 -4.99 16.09 -17.66
CA GLU A 18 -4.44 17.45 -17.55
C GLU A 18 -4.45 17.95 -16.09
N LEU A 19 -5.03 17.19 -15.15
CA LEU A 19 -5.10 17.57 -13.74
C LEU A 19 -3.73 17.45 -13.09
N THR A 20 -3.20 18.57 -12.65
CA THR A 20 -1.86 18.64 -12.04
C THR A 20 -1.91 19.04 -10.57
N GLU A 21 -2.97 19.74 -10.16
CA GLU A 21 -3.14 20.26 -8.80
C GLU A 21 -4.61 20.21 -8.38
N VAL A 22 -4.83 19.86 -7.11
CA VAL A 22 -6.15 19.86 -6.49
C VAL A 22 -6.08 20.67 -5.21
N THR A 23 -7.00 21.61 -5.07
CA THR A 23 -7.28 22.30 -3.81
C THR A 23 -8.62 21.80 -3.27
N PHE A 24 -8.78 21.77 -1.95
CA PHE A 24 -10.00 21.27 -1.32
C PHE A 24 -10.81 22.41 -0.73
N ALA A 25 -12.12 22.40 -0.95
CA ALA A 25 -13.03 23.33 -0.31
C ALA A 25 -13.12 23.05 1.21
N LYS A 26 -13.53 24.06 1.97
CA LYS A 26 -13.78 23.92 3.40
C LYS A 26 -14.94 22.94 3.64
N GLY A 27 -14.76 22.03 4.60
CA GLY A 27 -15.81 21.10 5.03
C GLY A 27 -15.91 19.82 4.22
N VAL A 28 -14.96 19.54 3.32
CA VAL A 28 -14.85 18.22 2.67
C VAL A 28 -14.50 17.18 3.74
N THR A 29 -15.39 16.22 3.93
CA THR A 29 -15.22 15.10 4.87
C THR A 29 -14.85 13.79 4.17
N THR A 30 -15.10 13.68 2.87
CA THR A 30 -14.94 12.46 2.10
C THR A 30 -14.32 12.78 0.75
N ILE A 31 -13.32 11.99 0.35
CA ILE A 31 -12.91 11.87 -1.04
C ILE A 31 -13.70 10.72 -1.64
N GLY A 32 -14.58 11.05 -2.57
CA GLY A 32 -15.52 10.11 -3.18
C GLY A 32 -14.83 8.98 -3.94
N ASN A 33 -15.61 7.93 -4.19
CA ASN A 33 -15.16 6.82 -5.03
C ASN A 33 -14.78 7.36 -6.41
N TYR A 34 -13.65 6.89 -6.95
CA TYR A 34 -13.12 7.30 -8.25
C TYR A 34 -12.82 8.79 -8.43
N ALA A 35 -12.90 9.63 -7.38
CA ALA A 35 -12.87 11.10 -7.50
C ALA A 35 -11.70 11.65 -8.34
N PHE A 36 -10.55 11.00 -8.29
CA PHE A 36 -9.34 11.33 -9.07
C PHE A 36 -8.76 10.11 -9.79
N SER A 37 -9.58 9.09 -10.07
CA SER A 37 -9.17 7.88 -10.79
C SER A 37 -8.53 8.26 -12.13
N ARG A 38 -7.35 7.72 -12.44
CA ARG A 38 -6.62 7.90 -13.71
C ARG A 38 -6.27 9.36 -14.02
N CYS A 39 -6.13 10.21 -13.01
CA CYS A 39 -5.50 11.52 -13.18
C CYS A 39 -3.98 11.34 -13.31
N SER A 40 -3.50 10.98 -14.50
CA SER A 40 -2.11 10.53 -14.68
C SER A 40 -1.07 11.64 -14.53
N SER A 41 -1.44 12.91 -14.67
CA SER A 41 -0.55 14.07 -14.47
C SER A 41 -0.53 14.62 -13.05
N LEU A 42 -1.35 14.07 -12.14
CA LEU A 42 -1.41 14.54 -10.75
C LEU A 42 -0.18 14.06 -10.00
N THR A 43 0.63 14.99 -9.51
CA THR A 43 1.96 14.68 -8.92
C THR A 43 1.97 14.66 -7.40
N ALA A 44 1.12 15.47 -6.77
CA ALA A 44 1.04 15.57 -5.32
C ALA A 44 -0.37 15.89 -4.85
N ILE A 45 -0.74 15.37 -3.67
CA ILE A 45 -2.00 15.68 -2.99
C ILE A 45 -1.76 15.94 -1.51
N THR A 46 -2.35 17.02 -1.01
CA THR A 46 -2.46 17.29 0.43
C THR A 46 -3.92 17.19 0.82
N ILE A 47 -4.29 16.12 1.51
CA ILE A 47 -5.66 15.92 1.99
C ILE A 47 -5.87 16.82 3.22
N PRO A 48 -6.96 17.60 3.30
CA PRO A 48 -7.20 18.50 4.41
C PRO A 48 -7.70 17.76 5.67
N ASP A 49 -7.40 18.30 6.85
CA ASP A 49 -7.66 17.69 8.17
C ASP A 49 -9.13 17.26 8.43
N GLY A 50 -10.09 17.84 7.70
CA GLY A 50 -11.51 17.50 7.83
C GLY A 50 -11.91 16.19 7.17
N VAL A 51 -11.06 15.60 6.31
CA VAL A 51 -11.37 14.36 5.60
C VAL A 51 -11.20 13.16 6.53
N THR A 52 -12.25 12.35 6.62
CA THR A 52 -12.27 11.11 7.40
C THR A 52 -12.17 9.87 6.51
N THR A 53 -12.56 9.97 5.23
CA THR A 53 -12.69 8.80 4.35
C THR A 53 -12.09 9.06 2.97
N ILE A 54 -11.26 8.12 2.52
CA ILE A 54 -10.79 8.02 1.14
C ILE A 54 -11.51 6.85 0.47
N GLY A 55 -12.28 7.15 -0.58
CA GLY A 55 -13.17 6.18 -1.24
C GLY A 55 -12.47 5.10 -2.05
N TYR A 56 -13.28 4.15 -2.51
CA TYR A 56 -12.87 3.08 -3.42
C TYR A 56 -12.31 3.67 -4.72
N CYS A 57 -11.13 3.20 -5.15
CA CYS A 57 -10.43 3.68 -6.35
C CYS A 57 -10.23 5.21 -6.42
N ALA A 58 -10.25 5.94 -5.30
CA ALA A 58 -10.22 7.41 -5.29
C ALA A 58 -9.05 8.02 -6.10
N PHE A 59 -7.88 7.37 -6.10
CA PHE A 59 -6.67 7.75 -6.85
C PHE A 59 -6.13 6.57 -7.67
N TYR A 60 -7.00 5.64 -8.08
CA TYR A 60 -6.61 4.49 -8.90
C TYR A 60 -5.87 4.96 -10.15
N GLY A 61 -4.67 4.46 -10.44
CA GLY A 61 -3.94 4.78 -11.67
C GLY A 61 -3.41 6.21 -11.77
N CYS A 62 -3.31 6.96 -10.67
CA CYS A 62 -2.56 8.22 -10.62
C CYS A 62 -1.05 7.94 -10.70
N SER A 63 -0.58 7.54 -11.87
CA SER A 63 0.78 7.02 -12.08
C SER A 63 1.90 8.01 -11.78
N SER A 64 1.67 9.32 -11.93
CA SER A 64 2.65 10.37 -11.56
C SER A 64 2.56 10.81 -10.09
N LEU A 65 1.61 10.31 -9.30
CA LEU A 65 1.43 10.73 -7.91
C LEU A 65 2.61 10.25 -7.07
N ALA A 66 3.51 11.18 -6.77
CA ALA A 66 4.76 10.91 -6.07
C ALA A 66 4.68 11.19 -4.57
N ALA A 67 3.78 12.10 -4.16
CA ALA A 67 3.63 12.53 -2.79
C ALA A 67 2.17 12.63 -2.37
N ILE A 68 1.85 12.09 -1.21
CA ILE A 68 0.55 12.27 -0.57
C ILE A 68 0.72 12.54 0.92
N THR A 69 -0.02 13.52 1.43
CA THR A 69 -0.16 13.77 2.86
C THR A 69 -1.56 13.34 3.29
N ILE A 70 -1.63 12.32 4.16
CA ILE A 70 -2.87 11.84 4.79
C ILE A 70 -2.91 12.44 6.21
N PRO A 71 -3.95 13.22 6.57
CA PRO A 71 -4.07 13.83 7.89
C PRO A 71 -4.58 12.84 8.93
N ASP A 72 -4.36 13.16 10.21
CA ASP A 72 -4.69 12.29 11.35
C ASP A 72 -6.20 11.99 11.49
N GLY A 73 -7.06 12.80 10.86
CA GLY A 73 -8.51 12.61 10.86
C GLY A 73 -9.02 11.46 9.98
N VAL A 74 -8.20 10.94 9.06
CA VAL A 74 -8.60 9.84 8.17
C VAL A 74 -8.70 8.54 8.98
N THR A 75 -9.85 7.88 8.88
CA THR A 75 -10.13 6.61 9.57
C THR A 75 -10.19 5.42 8.61
N SER A 76 -10.53 5.66 7.34
CA SER A 76 -10.71 4.59 6.35
C SER A 76 -10.10 4.93 4.99
N ILE A 77 -9.37 3.96 4.43
CA ILE A 77 -8.84 3.97 3.06
C ILE A 77 -9.50 2.83 2.29
N GLY A 78 -10.28 3.17 1.27
CA GLY A 78 -11.06 2.23 0.47
C GLY A 78 -10.22 1.32 -0.43
N GLY A 79 -10.87 0.25 -0.90
CA GLY A 79 -10.21 -0.74 -1.76
C GLY A 79 -9.66 -0.10 -3.02
N ASN A 80 -8.47 -0.54 -3.43
CA ASN A 80 -7.76 -0.02 -4.61
C ASN A 80 -7.55 1.51 -4.64
N ALA A 81 -7.67 2.22 -3.51
CA ALA A 81 -7.64 3.68 -3.47
C ALA A 81 -6.40 4.30 -4.14
N PHE A 82 -5.24 3.65 -4.04
CA PHE A 82 -3.96 4.07 -4.61
C PHE A 82 -3.33 3.00 -5.51
N THR A 83 -4.15 2.08 -6.04
CA THR A 83 -3.65 1.05 -6.97
C THR A 83 -2.97 1.71 -8.16
N GLU A 84 -1.82 1.18 -8.59
CA GLU A 84 -1.05 1.66 -9.74
C GLU A 84 -0.58 3.14 -9.64
N CYS A 85 -0.50 3.68 -8.42
CA CYS A 85 0.27 4.91 -8.12
C CYS A 85 1.77 4.60 -8.16
N SER A 86 2.31 4.30 -9.34
CA SER A 86 3.66 3.75 -9.54
C SER A 86 4.79 4.69 -9.14
N SER A 87 4.57 6.01 -9.10
CA SER A 87 5.55 7.00 -8.65
C SER A 87 5.54 7.25 -7.13
N LEU A 88 4.57 6.69 -6.39
CA LEU A 88 4.41 6.94 -4.97
C LEU A 88 5.57 6.31 -4.18
N ALA A 89 6.50 7.13 -3.72
CA ALA A 89 7.77 6.65 -3.15
C ALA A 89 7.72 6.40 -1.65
N ALA A 90 6.90 7.15 -0.93
CA ALA A 90 6.77 7.05 0.52
C ALA A 90 5.35 7.41 0.95
N ILE A 91 4.87 6.73 1.98
CA ILE A 91 3.60 7.06 2.61
C ILE A 91 3.65 6.86 4.12
N LYS A 92 3.08 7.83 4.85
CA LYS A 92 2.82 7.73 6.28
C LYS A 92 1.31 7.55 6.46
N ILE A 93 0.90 6.41 6.98
CA ILE A 93 -0.47 6.18 7.41
C ILE A 93 -0.58 6.66 8.87
N PRO A 94 -1.46 7.61 9.17
CA PRO A 94 -1.69 8.08 10.54
C PRO A 94 -2.29 7.01 11.45
N ASP A 95 -2.11 7.20 12.77
CA ASP A 95 -2.60 6.26 13.79
C ASP A 95 -4.12 6.18 13.86
N GLY A 96 -4.82 7.21 13.38
CA GLY A 96 -6.28 7.26 13.29
C GLY A 96 -6.88 6.32 12.23
N VAL A 97 -6.07 5.86 11.26
CA VAL A 97 -6.55 4.94 10.22
C VAL A 97 -6.78 3.56 10.83
N THR A 98 -8.04 3.15 10.90
CA THR A 98 -8.43 1.84 11.43
C THR A 98 -8.47 0.77 10.35
N THR A 99 -8.75 1.16 9.11
CA THR A 99 -8.97 0.23 8.00
C THR A 99 -8.30 0.71 6.71
N ILE A 100 -7.52 -0.18 6.11
CA ILE A 100 -7.03 -0.08 4.73
C ILE A 100 -7.57 -1.30 3.99
N ASP A 101 -8.43 -1.08 3.01
CA ASP A 101 -9.12 -2.16 2.31
C ASP A 101 -8.22 -2.87 1.27
N ASN A 102 -8.76 -3.94 0.69
CA ASN A 102 -8.07 -4.81 -0.25
C ASN A 102 -7.43 -4.02 -1.40
N GLY A 103 -6.18 -4.38 -1.72
CA GLY A 103 -5.45 -3.82 -2.85
C GLY A 103 -5.19 -2.31 -2.78
N ALA A 104 -5.41 -1.62 -1.65
CA ALA A 104 -5.34 -0.16 -1.60
C ALA A 104 -4.03 0.45 -2.16
N PHE A 105 -2.90 -0.23 -2.05
CA PHE A 105 -1.60 0.18 -2.61
C PHE A 105 -1.04 -0.83 -3.62
N TYR A 106 -1.92 -1.60 -4.30
CA TYR A 106 -1.49 -2.59 -5.28
C TYR A 106 -0.65 -1.94 -6.39
N ARG A 107 0.51 -2.54 -6.70
CA ARG A 107 1.46 -2.05 -7.72
C ARG A 107 1.94 -0.61 -7.52
N CYS A 108 2.04 -0.12 -6.29
CA CYS A 108 2.85 1.06 -5.97
C CYS A 108 4.34 0.70 -6.04
N THR A 109 4.88 0.56 -7.25
CA THR A 109 6.20 -0.03 -7.49
C THR A 109 7.37 0.78 -6.94
N ALA A 110 7.25 2.11 -6.84
CA ALA A 110 8.27 2.97 -6.24
C ALA A 110 8.21 3.06 -4.70
N LEU A 111 7.20 2.47 -4.06
CA LEU A 111 7.00 2.61 -2.63
C LEU A 111 8.14 1.92 -1.88
N THR A 112 8.99 2.69 -1.20
CA THR A 112 10.15 2.19 -0.45
C THR A 112 10.02 2.40 1.06
N ARG A 113 9.24 3.39 1.47
CA ARG A 113 9.04 3.76 2.87
C ARG A 113 7.56 3.78 3.21
N LEU A 114 7.20 2.95 4.18
CA LEU A 114 5.84 2.81 4.67
C LEU A 114 5.85 2.87 6.20
N SER A 115 5.04 3.75 6.77
CA SER A 115 4.76 3.79 8.21
C SER A 115 3.30 3.43 8.43
N LEU A 116 3.03 2.39 9.22
CA LEU A 116 1.70 1.92 9.59
C LEU A 116 1.52 1.97 11.10
N SER A 117 0.29 2.20 11.54
CA SER A 117 -0.12 1.98 12.92
C SER A 117 -0.17 0.47 13.24
N PRO A 118 0.21 0.04 14.45
CA PRO A 118 0.12 -1.37 14.83
C PRO A 118 -1.33 -1.90 14.85
N THR A 119 -2.32 -1.02 14.98
CA THR A 119 -3.74 -1.38 15.11
C THR A 119 -4.52 -1.35 13.80
N VAL A 120 -3.89 -0.93 12.70
CA VAL A 120 -4.59 -0.81 11.42
C VAL A 120 -4.93 -2.18 10.84
N PHE A 121 -6.17 -2.37 10.42
CA PHE A 121 -6.55 -3.52 9.62
C PHE A 121 -6.08 -3.32 8.19
N VAL A 122 -5.35 -4.30 7.65
CA VAL A 122 -4.83 -4.27 6.28
C VAL A 122 -5.50 -5.37 5.47
N GLY A 123 -6.18 -4.96 4.40
CA GLY A 123 -6.87 -5.85 3.48
C GLY A 123 -5.93 -6.72 2.65
N PHE A 124 -6.51 -7.74 2.04
CA PHE A 124 -5.79 -8.67 1.19
C PHE A 124 -5.13 -7.97 0.00
N GLY A 125 -3.90 -8.37 -0.33
CA GLY A 125 -3.16 -7.85 -1.47
C GLY A 125 -2.80 -6.36 -1.41
N CYS A 126 -3.02 -5.69 -0.26
CA CYS A 126 -2.89 -4.25 -0.11
C CYS A 126 -1.57 -3.69 -0.65
N PHE A 127 -0.45 -4.38 -0.43
CA PHE A 127 0.87 -3.96 -0.91
C PHE A 127 1.44 -4.88 -1.99
N SER A 128 0.63 -5.76 -2.60
CA SER A 128 1.14 -6.62 -3.66
C SER A 128 1.65 -5.80 -4.84
N GLY A 129 2.75 -6.23 -5.46
CA GLY A 129 3.41 -5.50 -6.53
C GLY A 129 4.20 -4.27 -6.08
N CYS A 130 4.28 -3.97 -4.77
CA CYS A 130 5.20 -2.97 -4.21
C CYS A 130 6.63 -3.51 -4.20
N THR A 131 7.22 -3.69 -5.37
CA THR A 131 8.52 -4.38 -5.54
C THR A 131 9.66 -3.67 -4.82
N ALA A 132 9.68 -2.33 -4.80
CA ALA A 132 10.71 -1.57 -4.09
C ALA A 132 10.61 -1.68 -2.56
N LEU A 133 9.41 -1.90 -2.01
CA LEU A 133 9.20 -2.13 -0.58
C LEU A 133 9.78 -3.48 -0.18
N ILE A 134 9.56 -4.50 -1.01
CA ILE A 134 10.11 -5.85 -0.83
C ILE A 134 11.64 -5.81 -0.85
N SER A 135 12.25 -5.13 -1.83
CA SER A 135 13.72 -5.02 -1.91
C SER A 135 14.30 -4.21 -0.76
N ALA A 136 13.68 -3.08 -0.40
CA ALA A 136 14.13 -2.26 0.72
C ALA A 136 14.07 -3.02 2.05
N ALA A 137 13.08 -3.89 2.24
CA ALA A 137 12.99 -4.76 3.41
C ALA A 137 14.05 -5.88 3.40
N ALA A 138 14.51 -6.33 2.24
CA ALA A 138 15.53 -7.36 2.10
C ALA A 138 16.97 -6.83 2.32
N ASP A 139 17.24 -5.58 1.95
CA ASP A 139 18.58 -4.96 2.05
C ASP A 139 18.94 -4.52 3.48
N GLN A 140 17.95 -4.39 4.38
CA GLN A 140 18.18 -4.16 5.82
C GLN A 140 18.62 -5.46 6.49
N ASN A 141 19.91 -5.81 6.33
CA ASN A 141 20.67 -6.90 6.95
C ASN A 141 19.91 -7.64 8.07
N MET A 142 19.17 -8.68 7.72
CA MET A 142 18.43 -9.52 8.65
C MET A 142 19.43 -10.14 9.64
N PRO A 143 19.35 -9.87 10.96
CA PRO A 143 20.30 -10.46 11.90
C PRO A 143 20.21 -11.99 11.83
N THR A 144 21.35 -12.65 11.86
CA THR A 144 21.43 -14.11 11.90
C THR A 144 20.57 -14.67 13.03
N VAL A 145 19.84 -15.75 12.72
CA VAL A 145 18.74 -16.31 13.54
C VAL A 145 19.14 -16.62 14.99
N GLU A 146 20.43 -16.83 15.27
CA GLU A 146 20.94 -17.11 16.63
C GLU A 146 21.06 -15.87 17.52
N ASP A 147 21.37 -14.69 16.97
CA ASP A 147 21.59 -13.47 17.77
C ASP A 147 20.27 -12.83 18.28
N LEU A 148 19.16 -13.15 17.62
CA LEU A 148 17.83 -12.65 17.97
C LEU A 148 17.09 -13.52 18.98
N LEU A 149 17.51 -14.77 19.20
CA LEU A 149 16.76 -15.72 20.04
C LEU A 149 16.96 -15.52 21.55
N HIS A 150 18.05 -14.89 22.01
CA HIS A 150 18.34 -14.82 23.46
C HIS A 150 18.10 -13.47 24.16
N SER A 151 17.96 -12.33 23.44
CA SER A 151 18.05 -11.02 24.12
C SER A 151 16.90 -10.03 23.89
N ARG A 152 15.99 -10.23 22.93
CA ARG A 152 14.92 -9.23 22.63
C ARG A 152 13.55 -9.81 22.25
N TRP A 153 13.29 -11.07 22.60
CA TRP A 153 12.10 -11.79 22.14
C TRP A 153 10.76 -11.26 22.66
N HIS A 154 10.74 -10.41 23.70
CA HIS A 154 9.50 -9.81 24.21
C HIS A 154 9.06 -8.50 23.51
N ARG A 155 9.89 -7.88 22.66
CA ARG A 155 9.50 -6.67 21.90
C ARG A 155 9.26 -6.91 20.41
N ILE A 156 9.63 -8.09 19.91
CA ILE A 156 9.49 -8.46 18.50
C ILE A 156 8.14 -9.14 18.23
N LEU A 157 7.33 -9.40 19.27
CA LEU A 157 5.93 -9.83 19.15
C LEU A 157 4.92 -8.68 18.89
N GLU A 158 5.34 -7.59 18.23
CA GLU A 158 4.43 -6.77 17.38
C GLU A 158 4.15 -7.49 16.02
N ARG A 159 4.41 -8.79 15.99
CA ARG A 159 4.50 -9.74 14.88
C ARG A 159 3.15 -10.31 14.44
N VAL A 160 2.14 -9.47 14.21
CA VAL A 160 0.96 -9.92 13.45
C VAL A 160 0.84 -9.15 12.13
N THR A 161 1.15 -7.86 12.10
CA THR A 161 0.91 -7.01 10.91
C THR A 161 2.06 -7.02 9.90
N VAL A 162 3.32 -7.01 10.36
CA VAL A 162 4.48 -7.10 9.44
C VAL A 162 4.63 -8.50 8.88
N LEU A 163 4.37 -9.54 9.69
CA LEU A 163 4.33 -10.92 9.22
C LEU A 163 3.14 -11.18 8.30
N SER A 164 1.96 -10.59 8.54
CA SER A 164 0.83 -10.69 7.60
C SER A 164 1.12 -9.95 6.29
N CYS A 165 1.69 -8.74 6.33
CA CYS A 165 2.15 -8.04 5.13
C CYS A 165 3.20 -8.85 4.35
N LEU A 166 4.22 -9.38 5.03
CA LEU A 166 5.23 -10.21 4.39
C LEU A 166 4.64 -11.53 3.85
N LYS A 167 3.67 -12.13 4.56
CA LYS A 167 2.94 -13.31 4.13
C LYS A 167 2.10 -13.03 2.88
N THR A 168 1.34 -11.94 2.83
CA THR A 168 0.60 -11.51 1.64
C THR A 168 1.53 -11.20 0.46
N LEU A 169 2.67 -10.55 0.72
CA LEU A 169 3.69 -10.29 -0.30
C LEU A 169 4.32 -11.57 -0.84
N LEU A 170 4.51 -12.60 -0.01
CA LEU A 170 5.06 -13.91 -0.40
C LEU A 170 4.01 -14.84 -1.04
N GLU A 171 2.76 -14.78 -0.60
CA GLU A 171 1.63 -15.56 -1.15
C GLU A 171 1.26 -15.10 -2.56
N ASP A 172 1.32 -13.79 -2.84
CA ASP A 172 0.99 -13.29 -4.18
C ASP A 172 2.09 -13.56 -5.22
N GLN A 173 3.34 -13.80 -4.80
CA GLN A 173 4.37 -14.39 -5.68
C GLN A 173 4.10 -15.86 -6.05
N ASN A 174 3.12 -16.50 -5.40
CA ASN A 174 2.67 -17.86 -5.68
C ASN A 174 1.27 -17.90 -6.31
N ASN A 175 0.63 -16.76 -6.57
CA ASN A 175 -0.70 -16.68 -7.19
C ASN A 175 -0.59 -16.41 -8.70
N PRO A 176 -0.81 -17.41 -9.57
CA PRO A 176 -0.74 -17.20 -11.00
C PRO A 176 -2.05 -16.56 -11.46
N ASN A 177 -2.08 -15.23 -11.52
CA ASN A 177 -3.04 -14.42 -12.27
C ASN A 177 -4.50 -14.37 -11.72
N PRO A 178 -5.06 -13.17 -11.41
CA PRO A 178 -6.49 -13.04 -11.11
C PRO A 178 -7.40 -13.10 -12.36
N ASN A 179 -6.85 -13.05 -13.58
CA ASN A 179 -7.61 -13.02 -14.83
C ASN A 179 -7.10 -14.05 -15.85
N GLY A 180 -7.51 -15.31 -15.70
CA GLY A 180 -7.49 -16.43 -16.67
C GLY A 180 -6.45 -16.44 -17.80
N GLY A 181 -5.48 -17.36 -17.72
CA GLY A 181 -4.58 -17.72 -18.83
C GLY A 181 -3.37 -18.53 -18.35
N GLU A 182 -3.31 -19.78 -18.81
CA GLU A 182 -2.37 -20.90 -18.61
C GLU A 182 -1.06 -20.76 -17.79
N ALA A 183 -0.79 -21.85 -17.05
CA ALA A 183 0.23 -22.04 -16.03
C ALA A 183 1.70 -21.93 -16.48
N GLN A 184 2.56 -21.38 -15.62
CA GLN A 184 3.99 -21.70 -15.59
C GLN A 184 4.51 -21.92 -14.16
N THR A 185 4.78 -23.19 -13.85
CA THR A 185 5.24 -23.77 -12.59
C THR A 185 6.73 -23.50 -12.32
N LEU A 186 7.17 -22.23 -12.32
CA LEU A 186 8.58 -21.85 -12.14
C LEU A 186 8.89 -20.99 -10.89
N GLY A 187 7.88 -20.45 -10.19
CA GLY A 187 8.08 -19.55 -9.04
C GLY A 187 8.53 -20.21 -7.73
N VAL A 188 7.92 -21.35 -7.37
CA VAL A 188 8.11 -21.99 -6.05
C VAL A 188 9.55 -22.46 -5.83
N THR A 189 10.22 -22.94 -6.87
CA THR A 189 11.60 -23.44 -6.77
C THR A 189 12.64 -22.32 -6.63
N ALA A 190 12.35 -21.12 -7.13
CA ALA A 190 13.26 -19.97 -7.07
C ALA A 190 13.23 -19.28 -5.71
N VAL A 191 12.05 -19.14 -5.09
CA VAL A 191 11.89 -18.54 -3.75
C VAL A 191 12.39 -19.49 -2.65
N ARG A 192 12.16 -20.81 -2.80
CA ARG A 192 12.66 -21.85 -1.87
C ARG A 192 14.20 -21.91 -1.80
N LYS A 193 14.90 -21.44 -2.83
CA LYS A 193 16.37 -21.30 -2.83
C LYS A 193 16.88 -20.03 -2.15
N ARG A 194 16.01 -19.02 -1.97
CA ARG A 194 16.39 -17.70 -1.43
C ARG A 194 16.06 -17.55 0.07
N LEU A 195 15.17 -18.37 0.62
CA LEU A 195 14.79 -18.31 2.03
C LEU A 195 15.47 -19.45 2.82
N PRO A 196 16.16 -19.16 3.95
CA PRO A 196 16.76 -20.19 4.79
C PRO A 196 15.72 -21.20 5.28
N LYS A 197 16.08 -22.49 5.31
CA LYS A 197 15.20 -23.62 5.71
C LYS A 197 14.43 -23.41 7.02
N VAL A 198 14.98 -22.60 7.93
CA VAL A 198 14.39 -22.29 9.25
C VAL A 198 13.15 -21.41 9.14
N MET A 199 13.11 -20.49 8.17
CA MET A 199 11.96 -19.61 7.95
C MET A 199 10.74 -20.37 7.43
N TRP A 200 10.95 -21.45 6.67
CA TRP A 200 9.88 -22.34 6.23
C TRP A 200 9.32 -23.20 7.38
N ARG A 201 10.13 -23.54 8.39
CA ARG A 201 9.63 -24.26 9.59
C ARG A 201 8.70 -23.38 10.41
N VAL A 202 9.02 -22.09 10.56
CA VAL A 202 8.16 -21.12 11.27
C VAL A 202 6.85 -20.87 10.49
N ILE A 203 6.88 -20.87 9.15
CA ILE A 203 5.66 -20.75 8.34
C ILE A 203 4.75 -21.98 8.49
N LEU A 204 5.33 -23.18 8.57
CA LEU A 204 4.59 -24.44 8.73
C LEU A 204 4.02 -24.66 10.14
N GLU A 205 4.58 -24.04 11.18
CA GLU A 205 4.05 -24.14 12.55
C GLU A 205 2.77 -23.28 12.77
N PHE A 206 2.41 -22.44 11.80
CA PHE A 206 1.22 -21.58 11.82
C PHE A 206 0.26 -21.84 10.63
N LEU A 207 0.39 -23.00 9.98
CA LEU A 207 -0.59 -23.59 9.06
C LEU A 207 -1.27 -24.78 9.75
#